data_AF-B9T708-F1
#
_entry.id   AF-B9T708-F1
#
_cell.length_a   1.000
_cell.length_b   1.000
_cell.length_c   1.000
_cell.angle_alpha   90.00
_cell.angle_beta   90.00
_cell.angle_gamma   90.00
#
_symmetry.space_group_name_H-M   'P 1'
#
loop_
_entity.id
_entity.type
_entity.pdbx_description
1 polymer ?
#
loop_
_entity_poly.entity_id
_entity_poly.type
_entity_poly.pdbx_seq_one_letter_code
_entity_poly.pdbx_strand_id
1 'polypeptide(L)'
;MASKKESTPKSVQELSNNGEEPPAKFFHKGNDAGISDVSVPLIEIPVVDIGLLTSPSTKKEELQKHRLALTSWGCFQFLMKSQQINEILLKAMAMSLDIGENCFLEQYGEQPLVTARFNYYPPCPRPNQILGVKPHADASAITILLQDKEVEGLQFLKDNEWFRVPIIPQALLVNVGDQVEIMSNGIFKSPVHRVVTNSERERITMAMFFIPGSDKEIKPADVLIDETRPRLYKKVKDYVSLYFQYYQLGRRPIEAAMM
;
A
#
# COMPACT_ATOMS: atom_id res chain seq x y z
N MET A 1 -7.85 -25.05 -44.15
CA MET A 1 -8.37 -24.40 -42.92
C MET A 1 -7.25 -23.59 -42.31
N ALA A 2 -7.31 -22.26 -42.41
CA ALA A 2 -6.27 -21.39 -41.88
C ALA A 2 -6.40 -21.30 -40.36
N SER A 3 -5.33 -21.68 -39.66
CA SER A 3 -5.13 -21.44 -38.23
C SER A 3 -5.27 -19.93 -37.95
N LYS A 4 -6.26 -19.55 -37.12
CA LYS A 4 -6.28 -18.22 -36.51
C LYS A 4 -5.04 -18.12 -35.62
N LYS A 5 -4.00 -17.43 -36.10
CA LYS A 5 -2.93 -16.94 -35.23
C LYS A 5 -3.60 -16.00 -34.22
N GLU A 6 -3.73 -16.42 -32.97
CA GLU A 6 -3.95 -15.48 -31.88
C GLU A 6 -2.77 -14.52 -31.87
N SER A 7 -3.01 -13.27 -32.28
CA SER A 7 -2.03 -12.21 -32.12
C SER A 7 -1.77 -12.03 -30.63
N THR A 8 -0.51 -12.03 -30.22
CA THR A 8 -0.11 -11.69 -28.86
C THR A 8 -0.75 -10.35 -28.46
N PRO A 9 -1.43 -10.26 -27.31
CA PRO A 9 -2.07 -9.03 -26.89
C PRO A 9 -1.01 -7.94 -26.69
N LYS A 10 -1.21 -6.78 -27.34
CA LYS A 10 -0.33 -5.61 -27.18
C LYS A 10 -0.27 -5.17 -25.71
N SER A 11 0.92 -4.78 -25.28
CA SER A 11 1.13 -4.11 -23.99
C SER A 11 0.47 -2.72 -23.97
N VAL A 12 0.19 -2.20 -22.79
CA VAL A 12 -0.35 -0.84 -22.63
C VAL A 12 0.62 0.21 -23.18
N GLN A 13 1.93 -0.03 -23.05
CA GLN A 13 2.96 0.84 -23.62
C GLN A 13 2.93 0.87 -25.15
N GLU A 14 2.81 -0.28 -25.80
CA GLU A 14 2.68 -0.33 -27.27
C GLU A 14 1.41 0.38 -27.76
N LEU A 15 0.28 0.17 -27.08
CA LEU A 15 -0.97 0.85 -27.40
C LEU A 15 -0.80 2.38 -27.31
N SER A 16 -0.18 2.87 -26.23
CA SER A 16 0.08 4.29 -26.04
C SER A 16 1.03 4.86 -27.11
N ASN A 17 2.15 4.18 -27.39
CA ASN A 17 3.14 4.65 -28.36
C ASN A 17 2.57 4.75 -29.77
N ASN A 18 1.61 3.89 -30.10
CA ASN A 18 0.93 3.89 -31.40
C ASN A 18 -0.29 4.83 -31.45
N GLY A 19 -0.63 5.52 -30.35
CA GLY A 19 -1.83 6.36 -30.26
C GLY A 19 -3.14 5.58 -30.41
N GLU A 20 -3.16 4.30 -30.03
CA GLU A 20 -4.33 3.44 -30.15
C GLU A 20 -5.35 3.72 -29.04
N GLU A 21 -6.63 3.69 -29.37
CA GLU A 21 -7.70 3.80 -28.37
C GLU A 21 -7.69 2.57 -27.43
N PRO A 22 -7.79 2.77 -26.10
CA PRO A 22 -7.80 1.66 -25.15
C PRO A 22 -8.97 0.69 -25.40
N PRO A 23 -8.73 -0.63 -25.35
CA PRO A 23 -9.80 -1.62 -25.42
C PRO A 23 -10.83 -1.49 -24.28
N ALA A 24 -12.08 -1.90 -24.53
CA ALA A 24 -13.20 -1.80 -23.57
C ALA A 24 -12.92 -2.38 -22.17
N LYS A 25 -12.04 -3.38 -22.07
CA LYS A 25 -11.65 -4.01 -20.79
C LYS A 25 -10.89 -3.08 -19.83
N PHE A 26 -10.33 -1.97 -20.31
CA PHE A 26 -9.61 -0.99 -19.50
C PHE A 26 -10.53 0.06 -18.89
N PHE A 27 -11.77 0.18 -19.37
CA PHE A 27 -12.72 1.14 -18.84
C PHE A 27 -13.20 0.71 -17.46
N HIS A 28 -12.95 1.58 -16.49
CA HIS A 28 -13.45 1.40 -15.14
C HIS A 28 -14.97 1.55 -15.14
N LYS A 29 -15.66 0.61 -14.48
CA LYS A 29 -17.13 0.55 -14.49
C LYS A 29 -17.78 1.49 -13.47
N GLY A 30 -17.00 2.05 -12.54
CA GLY A 30 -17.46 3.04 -11.55
C GLY A 30 -17.36 4.47 -12.07
N ASN A 31 -18.11 5.39 -11.46
CA ASN A 31 -18.09 6.81 -11.81
C ASN A 31 -16.85 7.56 -11.27
N ASP A 32 -15.99 6.90 -10.51
CA ASP A 32 -14.86 7.50 -9.81
C ASP A 32 -13.53 7.40 -10.58
N ALA A 33 -13.49 6.74 -11.74
CA ALA A 33 -12.28 6.48 -12.53
C ALA A 33 -11.47 7.74 -12.88
N GLY A 34 -12.12 8.90 -12.87
CA GLY A 34 -11.66 10.11 -13.53
C GLY A 34 -11.63 11.37 -12.70
N ILE A 35 -11.55 11.24 -11.38
CA ILE A 35 -11.28 12.41 -10.55
C ILE A 35 -9.79 12.73 -10.68
N SER A 36 -9.48 13.68 -11.57
CA SER A 36 -8.12 14.17 -11.80
C SER A 36 -7.51 14.66 -10.48
N ASP A 37 -6.19 14.50 -10.31
CA ASP A 37 -5.51 14.95 -9.08
C ASP A 37 -5.80 16.43 -8.77
N VAL A 38 -5.95 17.29 -9.80
CA VAL A 38 -6.25 18.72 -9.61
C VAL A 38 -7.59 18.95 -8.88
N SER A 39 -8.56 18.06 -9.06
CA SER A 39 -9.89 18.13 -8.45
C SER A 39 -10.01 17.39 -7.10
N VAL A 40 -8.96 16.69 -6.66
CA VAL A 40 -8.95 15.91 -5.42
C VAL A 40 -8.21 16.69 -4.31
N PRO A 41 -8.74 16.75 -3.07
CA PRO A 41 -8.03 17.36 -1.97
C PRO A 41 -6.67 16.69 -1.72
N LEU A 42 -5.68 17.51 -1.38
CA LEU A 42 -4.34 17.03 -1.02
C LEU A 42 -4.38 16.42 0.37
N ILE A 43 -3.72 15.27 0.51
CA ILE A 43 -3.53 14.65 1.81
C ILE A 43 -2.40 15.35 2.57
N GLU A 44 -2.63 15.73 3.82
CA GLU A 44 -1.55 16.05 4.76
C GLU A 44 -1.00 14.75 5.35
N ILE A 45 -0.21 14.03 4.55
CA ILE A 45 0.51 12.85 5.05
C ILE A 45 1.64 13.33 5.98
N PRO A 46 1.73 12.79 7.21
CA PRO A 46 2.85 13.06 8.09
C PRO A 46 4.17 12.61 7.44
N VAL A 47 5.20 13.45 7.57
CA VAL A 47 6.58 13.07 7.27
C VAL A 47 7.21 12.57 8.56
N VAL A 48 7.75 11.35 8.52
CA VAL A 48 8.45 10.73 9.64
C VAL A 48 9.92 10.57 9.27
N ASP A 49 10.81 11.12 10.09
CA ASP A 49 12.25 10.92 9.96
C ASP A 49 12.66 9.65 10.72
N ILE A 50 12.92 8.58 9.98
CA ILE A 50 13.32 7.29 10.57
C ILE A 50 14.68 7.40 11.27
N GLY A 51 15.56 8.33 10.87
CA GLY A 51 16.82 8.60 11.57
C GLY A 51 16.56 9.01 13.02
N LEU A 52 15.52 9.81 13.24
CA LEU A 52 15.13 10.28 14.57
C LEU A 52 14.48 9.18 15.44
N LEU A 53 13.92 8.12 14.85
CA LEU A 53 13.39 6.96 15.60
C LEU A 53 14.50 6.16 16.29
N THR A 54 15.72 6.23 15.79
CA THR A 54 16.89 5.56 16.37
C THR A 54 17.65 6.42 17.40
N SER A 55 17.36 7.73 17.44
CA SER A 55 18.03 8.70 18.33
C SER A 55 17.31 8.83 19.69
N PRO A 56 17.99 8.59 20.83
CA PRO A 56 17.35 8.61 22.15
C PRO A 56 16.65 9.92 22.53
N SER A 57 17.18 11.07 22.08
CA SER A 57 16.65 12.40 22.44
C SER A 57 15.39 12.79 21.67
N THR A 58 15.20 12.25 20.47
CA THR A 58 14.10 12.60 19.55
C THR A 58 13.07 11.49 19.38
N LYS A 59 13.41 10.25 19.79
CA LYS A 59 12.61 9.04 19.60
C LYS A 59 11.17 9.17 20.08
N LYS A 60 10.93 9.82 21.23
CA LYS A 60 9.58 9.90 21.82
C LYS A 60 8.60 10.71 20.96
N GLU A 61 9.02 11.90 20.51
CA GLU A 61 8.19 12.76 19.67
C GLU A 61 7.94 12.11 18.30
N GLU A 62 8.99 11.52 17.72
CA GLU A 62 8.89 10.91 16.40
C GLU A 62 8.04 9.63 16.40
N LEU A 63 8.09 8.83 17.49
CA LEU A 63 7.18 7.70 17.70
C LEU A 63 5.71 8.14 17.77
N GLN A 64 5.41 9.33 18.32
CA GLN A 64 4.05 9.85 18.36
C GLN A 64 3.55 10.21 16.96
N LYS A 65 4.37 10.90 16.15
CA LYS A 65 4.03 11.21 14.75
C LYS A 65 3.81 9.93 13.94
N HIS A 66 4.70 8.95 14.12
CA HIS A 66 4.57 7.64 13.49
C HIS A 66 3.26 6.94 13.86
N ARG A 67 2.93 6.86 15.17
CA ARG A 67 1.65 6.28 15.63
C ARG A 67 0.44 6.98 15.01
N LEU A 68 0.43 8.31 15.01
CA LEU A 68 -0.66 9.10 14.47
C LEU A 68 -0.85 8.85 12.97
N ALA A 69 0.24 8.83 12.19
CA ALA A 69 0.17 8.53 10.77
C ALA A 69 -0.43 7.14 10.50
N LEU A 70 0.03 6.12 11.23
CA LEU A 70 -0.39 4.74 11.04
C LEU A 70 -1.83 4.45 11.49
N THR A 71 -2.29 5.11 12.55
CA THR A 71 -3.65 4.92 13.09
C THR A 71 -4.70 5.72 12.32
N SER A 72 -4.33 6.84 11.71
CA SER A 72 -5.26 7.72 10.99
C SER A 72 -5.28 7.51 9.47
N TRP A 73 -4.12 7.32 8.86
CA TRP A 73 -3.96 7.22 7.40
C TRP A 73 -3.45 5.86 6.96
N GLY A 74 -2.69 5.17 7.81
CA GLY A 74 -2.02 3.93 7.43
C GLY A 74 -0.84 4.12 6.48
N CYS A 75 -0.44 5.37 6.18
CA CYS A 75 0.72 5.67 5.36
C CYS A 75 1.44 6.96 5.83
N PHE A 76 2.73 7.06 5.52
CA PHE A 76 3.59 8.22 5.82
C PHE A 76 4.75 8.34 4.84
N GLN A 77 5.37 9.50 4.74
CA GLN A 77 6.59 9.69 3.92
C GLN A 77 7.84 9.72 4.80
N PHE A 78 8.97 9.18 4.33
CA PHE A 78 10.23 9.17 5.09
C PHE A 78 11.47 9.42 4.23
N LEU A 79 12.56 9.87 4.87
CA LEU A 79 13.87 10.12 4.28
C LEU A 79 14.91 9.16 4.86
N MET A 80 15.58 8.31 4.05
CA MET A 80 16.76 7.54 4.50
C MET A 80 17.41 6.64 3.40
N LYS A 81 18.64 6.17 3.66
CA LYS A 81 19.33 5.08 2.94
C LYS A 81 19.48 3.86 3.87
N SER A 82 18.81 2.72 3.66
CA SER A 82 19.33 1.36 4.00
C SER A 82 18.33 0.21 3.76
N GLN A 83 18.86 -1.03 3.82
CA GLN A 83 18.16 -2.32 3.71
C GLN A 83 17.43 -2.80 4.98
N GLN A 84 17.48 -2.07 6.11
CA GLN A 84 16.91 -2.51 7.41
C GLN A 84 15.60 -1.78 7.80
N ILE A 85 15.00 -1.05 6.87
CA ILE A 85 13.86 -0.17 7.15
C ILE A 85 12.67 -0.95 7.73
N ASN A 86 12.33 -2.11 7.17
CA ASN A 86 11.18 -2.87 7.63
C ASN A 86 11.27 -3.28 9.11
N GLU A 87 12.44 -3.74 9.57
CA GLU A 87 12.64 -4.13 10.97
C GLU A 87 12.49 -2.93 11.90
N ILE A 88 13.10 -1.79 11.54
CA ILE A 88 13.01 -0.54 12.30
C ILE A 88 11.55 -0.10 12.40
N LEU A 89 10.80 -0.18 11.29
CA LEU A 89 9.39 0.18 11.25
C LEU A 89 8.53 -0.74 12.11
N LEU A 90 8.70 -2.07 12.03
CA LEU A 90 7.94 -3.01 12.85
C LEU A 90 8.22 -2.82 14.35
N LYS A 91 9.48 -2.57 14.73
CA LYS A 91 9.85 -2.24 16.10
C LYS A 91 9.24 -0.91 16.55
N ALA A 92 9.33 0.13 15.73
CA ALA A 92 8.74 1.44 16.03
C ALA A 92 7.21 1.35 16.17
N MET A 93 6.54 0.56 15.32
CA MET A 93 5.11 0.27 15.42
C MET A 93 4.76 -0.36 16.77
N ALA A 94 5.45 -1.44 17.17
CA ALA A 94 5.22 -2.10 18.44
C ALA A 94 5.46 -1.16 19.63
N MET A 95 6.61 -0.47 19.63
CA MET A 95 6.93 0.51 20.67
C MET A 95 5.90 1.65 20.75
N SER A 96 5.36 2.08 19.60
CA SER A 96 4.35 3.15 19.58
C SER A 96 3.03 2.72 20.21
N LEU A 97 2.76 1.41 20.33
CA LEU A 97 1.60 0.86 21.03
C LEU A 97 1.90 0.48 22.48
N ASP A 98 3.09 0.83 22.98
CA ASP A 98 3.55 0.51 24.34
C ASP A 98 3.62 -1.01 24.61
N ILE A 99 3.87 -1.81 23.56
CA ILE A 99 4.09 -3.27 23.65
C ILE A 99 5.57 -3.61 23.41
N GLY A 100 5.95 -4.87 23.68
CA GLY A 100 7.31 -5.35 23.48
C GLY A 100 7.80 -5.11 22.04
N GLU A 101 8.97 -4.51 21.87
CA GLU A 101 9.48 -4.03 20.57
C GLU A 101 9.54 -5.10 19.48
N ASN A 102 9.75 -6.37 19.86
CA ASN A 102 9.84 -7.48 18.92
C ASN A 102 8.48 -8.16 18.63
N CYS A 103 7.38 -7.70 19.22
CA CYS A 103 6.07 -8.37 19.14
C CYS A 103 5.57 -8.57 17.70
N PHE A 104 5.74 -7.58 16.83
CA PHE A 104 5.41 -7.72 15.41
C PHE A 104 6.51 -8.43 14.62
N LEU A 105 7.78 -8.21 14.98
CA LEU A 105 8.91 -8.82 14.30
C LEU A 105 8.95 -10.34 14.44
N GLU A 106 8.59 -10.87 15.62
CA GLU A 106 8.53 -12.31 15.88
C GLU A 106 7.47 -13.03 15.01
N GLN A 107 6.32 -12.39 14.79
CA GLN A 107 5.29 -12.90 13.87
C GLN A 107 5.70 -12.76 12.41
N TYR A 108 6.47 -11.72 12.09
CA TYR A 108 6.99 -11.45 10.74
C TYR A 108 8.06 -12.49 10.32
N GLY A 109 8.92 -12.90 11.26
CA GLY A 109 9.97 -13.89 11.06
C GLY A 109 11.29 -13.33 10.53
N GLU A 110 12.33 -14.17 10.54
CA GLU A 110 13.71 -13.80 10.19
C GLU A 110 14.00 -13.83 8.67
N GLN A 111 13.16 -14.50 7.89
CA GLN A 111 13.31 -14.66 6.44
C GLN A 111 12.07 -14.13 5.70
N PRO A 112 11.89 -12.79 5.64
CA PRO A 112 10.77 -12.24 4.92
C PRO A 112 10.90 -12.39 3.40
N LEU A 113 9.75 -12.49 2.75
CA LEU A 113 9.68 -12.34 1.30
C LEU A 113 9.64 -10.85 0.98
N VAL A 114 10.64 -10.38 0.24
CA VAL A 114 10.69 -9.02 -0.30
C VAL A 114 10.52 -9.10 -1.81
N THR A 115 9.47 -8.47 -2.33
CA THR A 115 9.22 -8.40 -3.78
C THR A 115 9.23 -6.95 -4.23
N ALA A 116 9.99 -6.65 -5.29
CA ALA A 116 9.95 -5.35 -5.95
C ALA A 116 9.09 -5.42 -7.21
N ARG A 117 8.22 -4.43 -7.39
CA ARG A 117 7.44 -4.21 -8.62
C ARG A 117 7.77 -2.84 -9.19
N PHE A 118 8.25 -2.84 -10.42
CA PHE A 118 8.38 -1.64 -11.24
C PHE A 118 7.08 -1.42 -11.98
N ASN A 119 6.49 -0.24 -11.85
CA ASN A 119 5.27 0.13 -12.56
C ASN A 119 5.59 1.25 -13.56
N TYR A 120 5.12 1.07 -14.79
CA TYR A 120 5.16 2.05 -15.85
C TYR A 120 3.72 2.35 -16.28
N TYR A 121 3.32 3.61 -16.13
CA TYR A 121 2.00 4.10 -16.53
C TYR A 121 2.19 5.08 -17.70
N PRO A 122 1.90 4.69 -18.95
CA PRO A 122 2.02 5.59 -20.08
C PRO A 122 0.93 6.67 -20.08
N PRO A 123 1.09 7.74 -20.88
CA PRO A 123 0.01 8.69 -21.13
C PRO A 123 -1.26 7.99 -21.61
N CYS A 124 -2.40 8.35 -21.02
CA CYS A 124 -3.69 7.76 -21.30
C CYS A 124 -4.59 8.75 -22.04
N PRO A 125 -5.16 8.43 -23.21
CA PRO A 125 -6.08 9.32 -23.93
C PRO A 125 -7.44 9.47 -23.23
N ARG A 126 -7.77 8.58 -22.29
CA ARG A 126 -9.04 8.54 -21.55
C ARG A 126 -8.79 8.51 -20.03
N PRO A 127 -8.05 9.48 -19.47
CA PRO A 127 -7.63 9.41 -18.06
C PRO A 127 -8.81 9.46 -17.10
N ASN A 128 -9.94 10.02 -17.56
CA ASN A 128 -11.16 10.11 -16.77
C ASN A 128 -11.98 8.81 -16.73
N GLN A 129 -11.55 7.77 -17.44
CA GLN A 129 -12.28 6.51 -17.57
C GLN A 129 -11.41 5.29 -17.25
N ILE A 130 -10.10 5.49 -17.03
CA ILE A 130 -9.11 4.41 -16.91
C ILE A 130 -8.20 4.70 -15.71
N LEU A 131 -8.14 3.72 -14.81
CA LEU A 131 -7.22 3.70 -13.69
C LEU A 131 -5.93 2.95 -14.09
N GLY A 132 -4.80 3.43 -13.59
CA GLY A 132 -3.53 2.72 -13.66
C GLY A 132 -3.55 1.47 -12.79
N VAL A 133 -4.11 1.60 -11.58
CA VAL A 133 -4.38 0.48 -10.67
C VAL A 133 -5.73 0.70 -10.00
N LYS A 134 -6.59 -0.32 -10.01
CA LYS A 134 -7.91 -0.28 -9.38
C LYS A 134 -7.81 -0.12 -7.84
N PRO A 135 -8.87 0.35 -7.17
CA PRO A 135 -8.92 0.43 -5.71
C PRO A 135 -8.58 -0.90 -5.03
N HIS A 136 -7.61 -0.90 -4.11
CA HIS A 136 -7.18 -2.06 -3.34
C HIS A 136 -6.44 -1.64 -2.06
N ALA A 137 -6.20 -2.58 -1.16
CA ALA A 137 -5.17 -2.44 -0.11
C ALA A 137 -4.10 -3.50 -0.34
N ASP A 138 -2.94 -3.34 0.31
CA ASP A 138 -1.83 -4.22 0.09
C ASP A 138 -1.90 -5.48 0.95
N ALA A 139 -1.58 -6.61 0.33
CA ALA A 139 -1.47 -7.91 1.01
C ALA A 139 -0.22 -8.03 1.89
N SER A 140 0.71 -7.07 1.82
CA SER A 140 1.97 -7.04 2.56
C SER A 140 1.76 -6.70 4.04
N ALA A 141 2.82 -6.77 4.83
CA ALA A 141 2.87 -6.10 6.13
C ALA A 141 3.14 -4.60 5.93
N ILE A 142 4.17 -4.30 5.15
CA ILE A 142 4.62 -2.95 4.83
C ILE A 142 4.89 -2.88 3.33
N THR A 143 4.54 -1.77 2.71
CA THR A 143 4.96 -1.42 1.36
C THR A 143 5.75 -0.12 1.40
N ILE A 144 6.86 -0.09 0.67
CA ILE A 144 7.69 1.09 0.46
C ILE A 144 7.64 1.47 -1.01
N LEU A 145 7.14 2.66 -1.31
CA LEU A 145 6.96 3.18 -2.65
C LEU A 145 7.95 4.33 -2.91
N LEU A 146 8.81 4.13 -3.91
CA LEU A 146 9.49 5.21 -4.58
C LEU A 146 8.55 5.79 -5.64
N GLN A 147 8.08 7.01 -5.39
CA GLN A 147 7.24 7.75 -6.34
C GLN A 147 8.06 8.28 -7.51
N ASP A 148 7.35 8.65 -8.58
CA ASP A 148 7.91 9.45 -9.67
C ASP A 148 8.41 10.80 -9.12
N LYS A 149 9.38 11.41 -9.79
CA LYS A 149 9.96 12.68 -9.35
C LYS A 149 9.03 13.87 -9.58
N GLU A 150 8.16 13.79 -10.58
CA GLU A 150 7.36 14.94 -11.04
C GLU A 150 5.90 14.59 -11.34
N VAL A 151 5.56 13.33 -11.53
CA VAL A 151 4.22 12.92 -11.97
C VAL A 151 3.43 12.25 -10.84
N GLU A 152 2.45 12.98 -10.29
CA GLU A 152 1.50 12.48 -9.30
C GLU A 152 0.58 11.39 -9.89
N GLY A 153 -0.20 10.73 -9.04
CA GLY A 153 -1.20 9.76 -9.50
C GLY A 153 -1.62 8.73 -8.45
N LEU A 154 -0.99 8.71 -7.28
CA LEU A 154 -1.44 7.87 -6.16
C LEU A 154 -2.52 8.59 -5.36
N GLN A 155 -3.63 7.88 -5.09
CA GLN A 155 -4.72 8.38 -4.26
C GLN A 155 -5.09 7.36 -3.17
N PHE A 156 -5.30 7.83 -1.94
CA PHE A 156 -5.83 7.04 -0.82
C PHE A 156 -7.29 7.39 -0.57
N LEU A 157 -8.08 6.40 -0.15
CA LEU A 157 -9.46 6.59 0.28
C LEU A 157 -9.49 6.74 1.80
N LYS A 158 -10.12 7.81 2.29
CA LYS A 158 -10.41 8.02 3.71
C LYS A 158 -11.78 8.65 3.86
N ASP A 159 -12.58 8.17 4.81
CA ASP A 159 -13.92 8.70 5.09
C ASP A 159 -14.81 8.79 3.83
N ASN A 160 -14.68 7.81 2.94
CA ASN A 160 -15.34 7.73 1.62
C ASN A 160 -14.94 8.81 0.60
N GLU A 161 -13.88 9.56 0.88
CA GLU A 161 -13.31 10.55 -0.02
C GLU A 161 -11.92 10.13 -0.47
N TRP A 162 -11.61 10.39 -1.74
CA TRP A 162 -10.28 10.17 -2.30
C TRP A 162 -9.40 11.38 -1.97
N PHE A 163 -8.13 11.13 -1.65
CA PHE A 163 -7.12 12.15 -1.40
C PHE A 163 -5.87 11.84 -2.22
N ARG A 164 -5.32 12.84 -2.90
CA ARG A 164 -4.08 12.69 -3.67
C ARG A 164 -2.85 12.80 -2.77
N VAL A 165 -1.82 12.03 -3.11
CA VAL A 165 -0.55 11.98 -2.37
C VAL A 165 0.49 12.86 -3.06
N PRO A 166 0.99 13.92 -2.40
CA PRO A 166 2.00 14.76 -3.00
C PRO A 166 3.35 14.04 -3.12
N ILE A 167 4.12 14.42 -4.13
CA ILE A 167 5.52 14.01 -4.25
C ILE A 167 6.35 14.90 -3.34
N ILE A 168 6.99 14.31 -2.32
CA ILE A 168 8.00 14.99 -1.52
C ILE A 168 9.38 14.57 -2.05
N PRO A 169 10.22 15.53 -2.51
CA PRO A 169 11.55 15.21 -3.01
C PRO A 169 12.37 14.39 -2.00
N GLN A 170 13.01 13.33 -2.49
CA GLN A 170 13.85 12.39 -1.71
C GLN A 170 13.08 11.51 -0.72
N ALA A 171 11.76 11.67 -0.60
CA ALA A 171 10.96 10.85 0.28
C ALA A 171 10.52 9.54 -0.37
N LEU A 172 10.47 8.50 0.44
CA LEU A 172 9.80 7.24 0.14
C LEU A 172 8.47 7.22 0.89
N LEU A 173 7.40 6.81 0.22
CA LEU A 173 6.12 6.60 0.87
C LEU A 173 6.11 5.20 1.50
N VAL A 174 5.70 5.10 2.76
CA VAL A 174 5.40 3.85 3.46
C VAL A 174 3.91 3.73 3.58
N ASN A 175 3.36 2.58 3.23
CA ASN A 175 1.99 2.23 3.58
C ASN A 175 1.94 0.89 4.32
N VAL A 176 1.03 0.82 5.27
CA VAL A 176 0.67 -0.38 6.01
C VAL A 176 -0.21 -1.25 5.12
N GLY A 177 0.07 -2.55 5.11
CA GLY A 177 -0.78 -3.54 4.48
C GLY A 177 -1.61 -4.33 5.50
N ASP A 178 -2.45 -5.20 4.98
CA ASP A 178 -3.45 -5.95 5.74
C ASP A 178 -2.84 -6.76 6.89
N GLN A 179 -1.62 -7.26 6.72
CA GLN A 179 -1.00 -8.14 7.73
C GLN A 179 -0.66 -7.39 9.03
N VAL A 180 -0.25 -6.12 8.94
CA VAL A 180 -0.03 -5.28 10.13
C VAL A 180 -1.35 -4.82 10.74
N GLU A 181 -2.39 -4.57 9.93
CA GLU A 181 -3.73 -4.33 10.45
C GLU A 181 -4.23 -5.54 11.28
N ILE A 182 -4.06 -6.77 10.77
CA ILE A 182 -4.37 -8.01 11.50
C ILE A 182 -3.56 -8.10 12.79
N MET A 183 -2.23 -7.95 12.72
CA MET A 183 -1.34 -8.08 13.90
C MET A 183 -1.65 -7.05 14.99
N SER A 184 -2.03 -5.83 14.59
CA SER A 184 -2.37 -4.74 15.51
C SER A 184 -3.83 -4.77 15.99
N ASN A 185 -4.59 -5.82 15.67
CA ASN A 185 -6.02 -5.94 15.97
C ASN A 185 -6.83 -4.73 15.49
N GLY A 186 -6.51 -4.22 14.29
CA GLY A 186 -7.24 -3.13 13.65
C GLY A 186 -6.84 -1.73 14.11
N ILE A 187 -5.82 -1.58 14.96
CA ILE A 187 -5.34 -0.28 15.44
C ILE A 187 -4.65 0.49 14.30
N PHE A 188 -3.72 -0.16 13.60
CA PHE A 188 -3.13 0.41 12.39
C PHE A 188 -3.99 0.06 11.18
N LYS A 189 -4.10 1.01 10.24
CA LYS A 189 -5.00 0.89 9.09
C LYS A 189 -4.25 0.48 7.84
N SER A 190 -4.83 -0.43 7.09
CA SER A 190 -4.45 -0.85 5.74
C SER A 190 -5.33 -0.10 4.73
N PRO A 191 -4.89 1.07 4.27
CA PRO A 191 -5.75 1.99 3.55
C PRO A 191 -6.03 1.49 2.12
N VAL A 192 -7.29 1.69 1.68
CA VAL A 192 -7.62 1.52 0.26
C VAL A 192 -6.91 2.62 -0.52
N HIS A 193 -6.27 2.27 -1.63
CA HIS A 193 -5.62 3.19 -2.54
C HIS A 193 -5.80 2.76 -4.00
N ARG A 194 -5.60 3.70 -4.91
CA ARG A 194 -5.65 3.50 -6.36
C ARG A 194 -4.58 4.33 -7.06
N VAL A 195 -4.35 4.04 -8.33
CA VAL A 195 -3.49 4.87 -9.18
C VAL A 195 -4.32 5.39 -10.34
N VAL A 196 -4.40 6.72 -10.49
CA VAL A 196 -5.02 7.38 -11.64
C VAL A 196 -4.02 7.53 -12.78
N THR A 197 -4.53 7.69 -14.00
CA THR A 197 -3.70 7.98 -15.19
C THR A 197 -3.82 9.46 -15.57
N ASN A 198 -2.91 9.93 -16.42
CA ASN A 198 -2.96 11.27 -16.99
C ASN A 198 -2.69 11.20 -18.51
N SER A 199 -3.05 12.23 -19.26
CA SER A 199 -2.92 12.25 -20.73
C SER A 199 -1.60 12.80 -21.27
N GLU A 200 -0.73 13.31 -20.41
CA GLU A 200 0.40 14.16 -20.84
C GLU A 200 1.76 13.50 -20.64
N ARG A 201 1.96 12.79 -19.53
CA ARG A 201 3.28 12.32 -19.09
C ARG A 201 3.20 10.89 -18.59
N GLU A 202 4.19 10.06 -18.94
CA GLU A 202 4.35 8.78 -18.26
C GLU A 202 4.66 8.97 -16.78
N ARG A 203 4.34 7.96 -15.98
CA ARG A 203 4.69 7.89 -14.56
C ARG A 203 5.41 6.57 -14.29
N ILE A 204 6.54 6.63 -13.59
CA ILE A 204 7.32 5.44 -13.21
C ILE A 204 7.43 5.37 -11.69
N THR A 205 7.19 4.19 -11.13
CA THR A 205 7.34 3.95 -9.70
C THR A 205 7.97 2.60 -9.41
N MET A 206 8.55 2.45 -8.22
CA MET A 206 9.02 1.18 -7.70
C MET A 206 8.38 0.94 -6.33
N ALA A 207 7.56 -0.12 -6.22
CA ALA A 207 6.97 -0.57 -4.97
C ALA A 207 7.73 -1.79 -4.45
N MET A 208 8.15 -1.76 -3.19
CA MET A 208 8.73 -2.88 -2.47
C MET A 208 7.74 -3.39 -1.43
N PHE A 209 7.35 -4.65 -1.54
CA PHE A 209 6.40 -5.30 -0.64
C PHE A 209 7.15 -6.19 0.34
N PHE A 210 6.93 -5.95 1.63
CA PHE A 210 7.52 -6.69 2.74
C PHE A 210 6.47 -7.63 3.32
N ILE A 211 6.67 -8.93 3.14
CA ILE A 211 5.71 -9.97 3.48
C ILE A 211 6.37 -10.91 4.50
N PRO A 212 5.67 -11.31 5.58
CA PRO A 212 6.14 -12.36 6.48
C PRO A 212 6.51 -13.65 5.74
N GLY A 213 7.40 -14.44 6.34
CA GLY A 213 7.74 -15.77 5.81
C GLY A 213 6.49 -16.63 5.60
N SER A 214 6.42 -17.41 4.52
CA SER A 214 5.22 -18.22 4.18
C SER A 214 4.92 -19.33 5.19
N ASP A 215 5.89 -19.71 6.02
CA ASP A 215 5.73 -20.63 7.14
C ASP A 215 5.05 -19.99 8.35
N LYS A 216 5.04 -18.66 8.45
CA LYS A 216 4.56 -17.90 9.60
C LYS A 216 3.05 -17.75 9.60
N GLU A 217 2.52 -17.71 10.81
CA GLU A 217 1.13 -17.37 11.08
C GLU A 217 1.08 -15.98 11.69
N ILE A 218 0.21 -15.13 11.15
CA ILE A 218 -0.08 -13.81 11.73
C ILE A 218 -1.38 -13.89 12.53
N LYS A 219 -1.44 -13.14 13.63
CA LYS A 219 -2.64 -12.97 14.45
C LYS A 219 -2.60 -11.65 15.20
N PRO A 220 -3.75 -11.14 15.67
CA PRO A 220 -3.78 -10.07 16.66
C PRO A 220 -2.85 -10.39 17.83
N ALA A 221 -1.96 -9.46 18.17
CA ALA A 221 -1.09 -9.57 19.34
C ALA A 221 -1.98 -9.68 20.59
N ASP A 222 -1.77 -10.73 21.40
CA ASP A 222 -2.70 -11.05 22.48
C ASP A 222 -2.77 -9.92 23.54
N VAL A 223 -1.69 -9.16 23.70
CA VAL A 223 -1.61 -7.98 24.58
C VAL A 223 -2.46 -6.78 24.11
N LEU A 224 -2.94 -6.78 22.86
CA LEU A 224 -3.80 -5.74 22.29
C LEU A 224 -5.30 -6.09 22.33
N ILE A 225 -5.64 -7.23 22.97
CA ILE A 225 -6.99 -7.75 23.08
C ILE A 225 -7.46 -7.63 24.52
N ASP A 226 -8.60 -6.99 24.71
CA ASP A 226 -9.22 -6.82 26.02
C ASP A 226 -10.76 -6.72 25.87
N GLU A 227 -11.46 -6.49 26.97
CA GLU A 227 -12.94 -6.37 26.96
C GLU A 227 -13.45 -5.21 26.11
N THR A 228 -12.66 -4.13 25.98
CA THR A 228 -13.00 -2.94 25.17
C THR A 228 -12.57 -3.08 23.71
N ARG A 229 -11.58 -3.92 23.42
CA ARG A 229 -11.12 -4.28 22.07
C ARG A 229 -11.08 -5.81 21.92
N PRO A 230 -12.22 -6.47 21.65
CA PRO A 230 -12.24 -7.90 21.40
C PRO A 230 -11.42 -8.26 20.16
N ARG A 231 -11.10 -9.55 20.01
CA ARG A 231 -10.37 -10.06 18.85
C ARG A 231 -11.20 -9.82 17.58
N LEU A 232 -10.68 -9.02 16.65
CA LEU A 232 -11.34 -8.71 15.38
C LEU A 232 -10.97 -9.67 14.25
N TYR A 233 -9.76 -10.23 14.31
CA TYR A 233 -9.22 -11.10 13.27
C TYR A 233 -8.83 -12.46 13.82
N LYS A 234 -9.08 -13.50 13.01
CA LYS A 234 -8.58 -14.85 13.27
C LYS A 234 -7.10 -14.95 12.93
N LYS A 235 -6.48 -16.03 13.38
CA LYS A 235 -5.12 -16.40 12.99
C LYS A 235 -5.12 -16.82 11.52
N VAL A 236 -4.16 -16.33 10.74
CA VAL A 236 -4.04 -16.63 9.31
C VAL A 236 -2.61 -17.06 8.96
N LYS A 237 -2.51 -18.11 8.14
CA LYS A 237 -1.28 -18.54 7.49
C LYS A 237 -1.39 -18.28 5.99
N ASP A 238 -0.28 -17.90 5.37
CA ASP A 238 -0.21 -17.63 3.93
C ASP A 238 -1.31 -16.65 3.45
N TYR A 239 -1.34 -15.47 4.09
CA TYR A 239 -2.35 -14.45 3.82
C TYR A 239 -2.35 -14.00 2.35
N VAL A 240 -1.19 -14.03 1.67
CA VAL A 240 -1.08 -13.62 0.25
C VAL A 240 -1.89 -14.54 -0.66
N SER A 241 -1.89 -15.86 -0.42
CA SER A 241 -2.73 -16.79 -1.18
C SER A 241 -4.22 -16.53 -0.94
N LEU A 242 -4.62 -16.33 0.33
CA LEU A 242 -5.99 -15.95 0.68
C LEU A 242 -6.39 -14.63 0.02
N TYR A 243 -5.46 -13.69 -0.04
CA TYR A 243 -5.65 -12.37 -0.63
C TYR A 243 -6.08 -12.47 -2.10
N PHE A 244 -5.33 -13.24 -2.91
CA PHE A 244 -5.62 -13.36 -4.33
C PHE A 244 -6.96 -14.06 -4.63
N GLN A 245 -7.41 -14.97 -3.77
CA GLN A 245 -8.72 -15.61 -3.91
C GLN A 245 -9.85 -14.59 -3.76
N TYR A 246 -9.81 -13.75 -2.72
CA TYR A 246 -10.85 -12.75 -2.46
C TYR A 246 -10.78 -11.56 -3.43
N TYR A 247 -9.56 -11.14 -3.79
CA TYR A 247 -9.35 -10.04 -4.72
C TYR A 247 -9.96 -10.30 -6.11
N GLN A 248 -9.96 -11.55 -6.56
CA GLN A 248 -10.61 -11.96 -7.82
C GLN A 248 -12.14 -11.87 -7.75
N LEU A 249 -12.72 -12.00 -6.55
CA LEU A 249 -14.15 -11.86 -6.30
C LEU A 249 -14.60 -10.40 -6.11
N GLY A 250 -13.67 -9.44 -6.17
CA GLY A 250 -13.95 -8.02 -5.96
C GLY A 250 -14.28 -7.66 -4.52
N ARG A 251 -13.93 -8.51 -3.55
CA ARG A 251 -14.13 -8.28 -2.11
C ARG A 251 -12.86 -7.74 -1.46
N ARG A 252 -12.99 -7.08 -0.30
CA ARG A 252 -11.84 -6.69 0.52
C ARG A 252 -11.19 -7.96 1.09
N PRO A 253 -9.94 -8.27 0.76
CA PRO A 253 -9.36 -9.55 1.17
C PRO A 253 -9.24 -9.73 2.68
N ILE A 254 -9.07 -8.64 3.42
CA ILE A 254 -8.98 -8.68 4.88
C ILE A 254 -10.28 -9.17 5.55
N GLU A 255 -11.44 -9.10 4.87
CA GLU A 255 -12.70 -9.69 5.34
C GLU A 255 -12.56 -11.20 5.56
N ALA A 256 -11.71 -11.86 4.77
CA ALA A 256 -11.44 -13.28 4.91
C ALA A 256 -10.73 -13.62 6.23
N ALA A 257 -10.09 -12.64 6.87
CA ALA A 257 -9.38 -12.76 8.14
C ALA A 257 -10.24 -12.31 9.34
N MET A 258 -11.42 -11.74 9.13
CA MET A 258 -12.30 -11.33 10.22
C MET A 258 -12.85 -12.55 10.99
N MET A 259 -13.17 -12.34 12.27
CA MET A 259 -13.86 -13.31 13.14
C MET A 259 -15.32 -13.51 12.76
#